data_AF-X0V8G9-F1
#
_entry.id   AF-X0V8G9-F1
#
_cell.length_a   1.000
_cell.length_b   1.000
_cell.length_c   1.000
_cell.angle_alpha   90.00
_cell.angle_beta   90.00
_cell.angle_gamma   90.00
#
_symmetry.space_group_name_H-M   'P 1'
#
loop_
_entity.id
_entity.type
_entity.pdbx_description
1 polymer ?
#
loop_
_entity_poly.entity_id
_entity_poly.type
_entity_poly.pdbx_seq_one_letter_code
_entity_poly.pdbx_strand_id
1 'polypeptide(L)'
;MVNKIGLFSLQLFGIPFLIRVLFDYDILPVGAQVYSIFGFIMMASLVLIIASAFMQRGALGAIFWIFDLAGLLGDVMSYTRLAGVGLATFYLATSFNMLADVFYDIIPGVAGMVIGVILAIVVLIFGHAINLVLSGLTAFIHSLRLCFVEFLFKFYEGGGREYSPFRLKTPASALVGGK
;
A
#
# COMPACT_ATOMS: atom_id res chain seq x y z
N MET A 1 5.59 -10.12 23.11
CA MET A 1 6.69 -9.73 22.18
C MET A 1 7.00 -10.80 21.14
N VAL A 2 7.24 -12.06 21.53
CA VAL A 2 7.68 -13.13 20.60
C VAL A 2 6.69 -13.39 19.45
N ASN A 3 5.37 -13.43 19.70
CA ASN A 3 4.38 -13.66 18.63
C ASN A 3 4.35 -12.50 17.60
N LYS A 4 4.54 -11.24 18.03
CA LYS A 4 4.62 -10.08 17.12
C LYS A 4 5.88 -10.12 16.24
N ILE A 5 7.01 -10.57 16.79
CA ILE A 5 8.27 -10.72 16.04
C ILE A 5 8.16 -11.86 15.01
N GLY A 6 7.52 -12.98 15.38
CA GLY A 6 7.26 -14.10 14.47
C GLY A 6 6.36 -13.70 13.30
N LEU A 7 5.25 -13.00 13.57
CA LEU A 7 4.34 -12.48 12.54
C LEU A 7 5.04 -11.48 11.60
N PHE A 8 5.88 -10.59 12.15
CA PHE A 8 6.63 -9.62 11.36
C PHE A 8 7.70 -10.28 10.47
N SER A 9 8.41 -11.28 10.99
CA SER A 9 9.36 -12.10 10.24
C SER A 9 8.69 -12.88 9.11
N LEU A 10 7.52 -13.48 9.40
CA LEU A 10 6.74 -14.22 8.40
C LEU A 10 6.17 -13.30 7.31
N GLN A 11 5.74 -12.07 7.66
CA GLN A 11 5.30 -11.09 6.66
C GLN A 11 6.45 -10.59 5.78
N LEU A 12 7.63 -10.31 6.35
CA LEU A 12 8.77 -9.77 5.59
C LEU A 12 9.36 -10.81 4.63
N PHE A 13 9.48 -12.06 5.06
CA PHE A 13 10.19 -13.11 4.31
C PHE A 13 9.27 -14.12 3.62
N GLY A 14 8.01 -14.25 4.07
CA GLY A 14 7.04 -15.17 3.49
C GLY A 14 6.35 -14.68 2.23
N ILE A 15 6.11 -13.36 2.10
CA ILE A 15 5.46 -12.77 0.91
C ILE A 15 6.30 -12.98 -0.37
N PRO A 16 7.63 -12.77 -0.40
CA PRO A 16 8.45 -13.01 -1.60
C PRO A 16 8.53 -14.49 -2.00
N PHE A 17 8.52 -15.41 -1.03
CA PHE A 17 8.59 -16.85 -1.31
C PHE A 17 7.25 -17.42 -1.81
N LEU A 18 6.14 -17.05 -1.18
CA LEU A 18 4.80 -17.50 -1.59
C LEU A 18 4.46 -17.03 -3.02
N ILE A 19 4.86 -15.82 -3.39
CA ILE A 19 4.66 -15.31 -4.76
C ILE A 19 5.49 -16.11 -5.78
N ARG A 20 6.74 -16.48 -5.47
CA ARG A 20 7.53 -17.35 -6.35
C ARG A 20 6.92 -18.74 -6.50
N VAL A 21 6.46 -19.35 -5.42
CA VAL A 21 5.84 -20.69 -5.45
C VAL A 21 4.50 -20.69 -6.18
N LEU A 22 3.71 -19.62 -6.06
CA LEU A 22 2.35 -19.54 -6.62
C LEU A 22 2.31 -19.00 -8.05
N PHE A 23 3.18 -18.05 -8.41
CA PHE A 23 3.15 -17.36 -9.71
C PHE A 23 4.36 -17.63 -10.61
N ASP A 24 5.34 -18.43 -10.16
CA ASP A 24 6.57 -18.78 -10.88
C ASP A 24 7.30 -17.55 -11.49
N TYR A 25 7.15 -16.40 -10.82
CA TYR A 25 7.65 -15.10 -11.28
C TYR A 25 8.67 -14.54 -10.30
N ASP A 26 9.89 -14.33 -10.79
CA ASP A 26 11.01 -13.80 -10.01
C ASP A 26 10.96 -12.27 -9.94
N ILE A 27 10.22 -11.75 -8.96
CA ILE A 27 10.07 -10.31 -8.70
C ILE A 27 11.38 -9.59 -8.29
N LEU A 28 12.36 -10.30 -7.73
CA LEU A 28 13.64 -9.73 -7.32
C LEU A 28 14.76 -10.35 -8.16
N PRO A 29 15.65 -9.55 -8.78
CA PRO A 29 16.84 -10.05 -9.47
C PRO A 29 17.90 -10.48 -8.43
N VAL A 30 17.59 -11.51 -7.65
CA VAL A 30 18.48 -12.16 -6.68
C VAL A 30 18.68 -13.61 -7.07
N GLY A 31 19.89 -14.12 -6.85
CA GLY A 31 20.24 -15.50 -7.22
C GLY A 31 19.32 -16.54 -6.56
N ALA A 32 19.10 -17.67 -7.24
CA ALA A 32 18.23 -18.76 -6.80
C ALA A 32 18.48 -19.24 -5.35
N GLN A 33 19.71 -19.09 -4.86
CA GLN A 33 20.10 -19.42 -3.48
C GLN A 33 19.41 -18.53 -2.44
N VAL A 34 19.19 -17.24 -2.75
CA VAL A 34 18.54 -16.28 -1.84
C VAL A 34 17.07 -16.65 -1.62
N TYR A 35 16.40 -17.19 -2.64
CA TYR A 35 15.03 -17.67 -2.51
C TYR A 35 14.90 -18.93 -1.63
N SER A 36 15.89 -19.83 -1.66
CA SER A 36 15.93 -20.97 -0.75
C SER A 36 16.10 -20.53 0.71
N ILE A 37 16.95 -19.52 0.95
CA ILE A 37 17.15 -18.91 2.27
C ILE A 37 15.85 -18.26 2.78
N PHE A 38 15.11 -17.55 1.92
CA PHE A 38 13.79 -17.01 2.27
C PHE A 38 12.78 -18.10 2.65
N GLY A 39 12.79 -19.24 1.96
CA GLY A 39 11.96 -20.41 2.29
C GLY A 39 12.27 -20.98 3.68
N PHE A 40 13.56 -21.14 4.01
CA PHE A 40 13.98 -21.61 5.33
C PHE A 40 13.63 -20.61 6.45
N ILE A 41 13.80 -19.31 6.22
CA ILE A 41 13.43 -18.26 7.18
C ILE A 41 11.92 -18.24 7.42
N MET A 42 11.11 -18.43 6.38
CA MET A 42 9.66 -18.51 6.52
C MET A 42 9.23 -19.73 7.34
N MET A 43 9.78 -20.91 7.04
CA MET A 43 9.50 -22.13 7.80
C MET A 43 9.95 -22.00 9.26
N ALA A 44 11.12 -21.42 9.53
CA ALA A 44 11.59 -21.14 10.88
C ALA A 44 10.68 -20.16 11.64
N SER A 45 10.14 -19.16 10.94
CA SER A 45 9.18 -18.19 11.52
C SER A 45 7.85 -18.84 11.86
N LEU A 46 7.37 -19.75 11.01
CA LEU A 46 6.12 -20.48 11.18
C LEU A 46 6.22 -21.46 12.37
N VAL A 47 7.37 -22.14 12.50
CA VAL A 47 7.70 -22.97 13.67
C VAL A 47 7.79 -22.13 14.95
N LEU A 48 8.41 -20.94 14.90
CA LEU A 48 8.49 -20.03 16.04
C LEU A 48 7.11 -19.54 16.51
N ILE A 49 6.19 -19.26 15.59
CA ILE A 49 4.80 -18.87 15.93
C ILE A 49 4.07 -20.03 16.61
N ILE A 50 4.16 -21.25 16.05
CA ILE A 50 3.53 -22.44 16.64
C ILE A 50 4.12 -22.74 18.03
N ALA A 51 5.45 -22.71 18.17
CA ALA A 51 6.13 -22.95 19.44
C ALA A 51 5.79 -21.87 20.49
N SER A 52 5.74 -20.59 20.08
CA SER A 52 5.31 -19.46 20.91
C SER A 52 3.86 -19.61 21.38
N ALA A 53 2.95 -20.01 20.49
CA ALA A 53 1.54 -20.22 20.79
C ALA A 53 1.34 -21.38 21.76
N PHE A 54 2.10 -22.46 21.60
CA PHE A 54 2.06 -23.63 22.47
C PHE A 54 2.61 -23.31 23.88
N MET A 55 3.73 -22.58 23.98
CA MET A 55 4.35 -22.21 25.26
C MET A 55 3.51 -21.23 26.09
N GLN A 56 2.73 -20.34 25.46
CA GLN A 56 1.93 -19.34 26.18
C GLN A 56 0.52 -19.80 26.54
N ARG A 57 -0.09 -20.72 25.77
CA ARG A 57 -1.52 -21.08 25.92
C ARG A 57 -1.82 -22.59 25.87
N GLY A 58 -0.82 -23.46 25.78
CA GLY A 58 -1.01 -24.91 25.71
C GLY A 58 -1.87 -25.32 24.50
N ALA A 59 -2.77 -26.30 24.68
CA ALA A 59 -3.64 -26.82 23.60
C ALA A 59 -4.57 -25.76 22.98
N LEU A 60 -4.95 -24.73 23.73
CA LEU A 60 -5.73 -23.60 23.20
C LEU A 60 -4.92 -22.79 22.18
N GLY A 61 -3.59 -22.72 22.32
CA GLY A 61 -2.70 -22.04 21.35
C GLY A 61 -2.74 -22.65 19.96
N ALA A 62 -2.95 -23.97 19.84
CA ALA A 62 -3.06 -24.66 18.55
C ALA A 62 -4.34 -24.28 17.78
N ILE A 63 -5.43 -24.00 18.50
CA ILE A 63 -6.69 -23.51 17.91
C ILE A 63 -6.59 -22.02 17.58
N PHE A 64 -5.98 -21.21 18.45
CA PHE A 64 -5.92 -19.77 18.26
C PHE A 64 -5.00 -19.31 17.12
N TRP A 65 -4.09 -20.17 16.64
CA TRP A 65 -3.21 -19.88 15.51
C TRP A 65 -3.97 -19.50 14.22
N ILE A 66 -5.21 -19.99 14.06
CA ILE A 66 -6.01 -19.72 12.86
C ILE A 66 -6.55 -18.29 12.85
N PHE A 67 -6.74 -17.69 14.03
CA PHE A 67 -7.12 -16.28 14.14
C PHE A 67 -5.94 -15.37 13.81
N ASP A 68 -4.71 -15.75 14.17
CA ASP A 68 -3.49 -15.05 13.75
C ASP A 68 -3.35 -15.11 12.21
N LEU A 69 -3.62 -16.27 11.61
CA LEU A 69 -3.64 -16.43 10.14
C LEU A 69 -4.77 -15.62 9.47
N ALA A 70 -5.97 -15.59 10.06
CA ALA A 70 -7.08 -14.76 9.57
C ALA A 70 -6.76 -13.26 9.67
N GLY A 71 -6.02 -12.85 10.70
CA GLY A 71 -5.49 -11.48 10.83
C GLY A 71 -4.53 -11.14 9.69
N LEU A 72 -3.63 -12.06 9.35
CA LEU A 72 -2.71 -11.90 8.21
C LEU A 72 -3.45 -11.83 6.87
N LEU A 73 -4.49 -12.64 6.68
CA LEU A 73 -5.37 -12.51 5.50
C LEU A 73 -6.12 -11.18 5.50
N GLY A 74 -6.54 -10.67 6.66
CA GLY A 74 -7.13 -9.36 6.82
C GLY A 74 -6.21 -8.23 6.38
N ASP A 75 -4.91 -8.33 6.70
CA ASP A 75 -3.90 -7.41 6.21
C ASP A 75 -3.82 -7.47 4.68
N VAL A 76 -3.62 -8.67 4.09
CA VAL A 76 -3.53 -8.85 2.64
C VAL A 76 -4.76 -8.29 1.91
N MET A 77 -5.97 -8.58 2.40
CA MET A 77 -7.23 -8.05 1.86
C MET A 77 -7.35 -6.53 1.97
N SER A 78 -6.65 -5.89 2.90
CA SER A 78 -6.63 -4.43 2.96
C SER A 78 -5.70 -3.84 1.89
N TYR A 79 -4.58 -4.51 1.57
CA TYR A 79 -3.68 -4.13 0.47
C TYR A 79 -4.28 -4.41 -0.92
N THR A 80 -5.14 -5.42 -1.10
CA THR A 80 -5.82 -5.66 -2.40
C THR A 80 -6.66 -4.46 -2.86
N ARG A 81 -7.08 -3.59 -1.94
CA ARG A 81 -7.77 -2.33 -2.25
C ARG A 81 -6.96 -1.41 -3.15
N LEU A 82 -5.64 -1.29 -2.93
CA LEU A 82 -4.76 -0.50 -3.79
C LEU A 82 -4.70 -1.07 -5.20
N ALA A 83 -4.60 -2.39 -5.32
CA ALA A 83 -4.64 -3.07 -6.62
C ALA A 83 -5.99 -2.84 -7.34
N GLY A 84 -7.11 -2.88 -6.62
CA GLY A 84 -8.44 -2.58 -7.17
C GLY A 84 -8.56 -1.15 -7.69
N VAL A 85 -8.03 -0.16 -6.98
CA VAL A 85 -8.01 1.23 -7.47
C VAL A 85 -7.12 1.39 -8.70
N GLY A 86 -5.96 0.74 -8.74
CA GLY A 86 -5.08 0.75 -9.93
C GLY A 86 -5.74 0.14 -11.16
N LEU A 87 -6.50 -0.95 -10.99
CA LEU A 87 -7.31 -1.53 -12.06
C LEU A 87 -8.43 -0.58 -12.50
N ALA A 88 -9.11 0.09 -11.57
CA ALA A 88 -10.17 1.04 -11.90
C ALA A 88 -9.65 2.21 -12.75
N THR A 89 -8.49 2.79 -12.42
CA THR A 89 -7.91 3.90 -13.18
C THR A 89 -7.39 3.47 -14.55
N PHE A 90 -6.90 2.22 -14.66
CA PHE A 90 -6.58 1.59 -15.95
C PHE A 90 -7.82 1.47 -16.83
N TYR A 91 -8.91 0.91 -16.31
CA TYR A 91 -10.16 0.77 -17.07
C TYR A 91 -10.79 2.11 -17.45
N LEU A 92 -10.65 3.12 -16.60
CA LEU A 92 -11.11 4.47 -16.88
C LEU A 92 -10.31 5.12 -18.02
N ALA A 93 -8.99 4.93 -18.05
CA ALA A 93 -8.15 5.35 -19.18
C ALA A 93 -8.55 4.64 -20.49
N THR A 94 -8.77 3.32 -20.44
CA THR A 94 -9.20 2.57 -21.63
C THR A 94 -10.56 3.02 -22.13
N SER A 95 -11.49 3.36 -21.24
CA SER A 95 -12.80 3.89 -21.62
C SER A 95 -12.70 5.23 -22.35
N PHE A 96 -11.79 6.12 -21.93
CA PHE A 96 -11.56 7.38 -22.64
C PHE A 96 -10.92 7.19 -24.01
N ASN A 97 -10.02 6.20 -24.16
CA ASN A 97 -9.46 5.84 -25.47
C ASN A 97 -10.56 5.32 -26.40
N MET A 98 -11.39 4.40 -25.93
CA MET A 98 -12.53 3.89 -26.71
C MET A 98 -13.50 5.01 -27.08
N LEU A 99 -13.76 5.96 -26.18
CA LEU A 99 -14.60 7.11 -26.47
C LEU A 99 -13.99 8.00 -27.57
N ALA A 100 -12.68 8.23 -27.55
CA ALA A 100 -11.98 9.00 -28.58
C ALA A 100 -12.03 8.30 -29.96
N ASP A 101 -11.88 6.98 -30.00
CA ASP A 101 -11.99 6.19 -31.23
C ASP A 101 -13.41 6.26 -31.81
N VAL A 102 -14.45 6.19 -30.97
CA VAL A 102 -15.84 6.34 -31.40
C VAL A 102 -16.13 7.72 -31.97
N PHE A 103 -15.57 8.79 -31.40
CA PHE A 103 -15.72 10.15 -31.95
C PHE A 103 -14.98 10.34 -33.28
N TYR A 104 -13.90 9.58 -33.52
CA TYR A 104 -13.20 9.58 -34.80
C TYR A 104 -14.03 8.91 -35.91
N ASP A 105 -14.69 7.78 -35.61
CA ASP A 105 -15.40 6.98 -36.61
C ASP A 105 -16.81 7.50 -36.97
N ILE A 106 -17.48 8.26 -36.08
CA ILE A 106 -18.89 8.67 -36.27
C ILE A 106 -19.08 9.75 -37.37
N ILE A 107 -18.04 10.48 -37.79
CA ILE A 107 -18.21 11.63 -38.70
C ILE A 107 -17.64 11.33 -40.10
N PRO A 108 -18.46 10.84 -41.06
CA PRO A 108 -18.01 10.59 -42.43
C PRO A 108 -17.73 11.90 -43.20
N GLY A 109 -16.54 12.00 -43.80
CA GLY A 109 -16.14 13.06 -44.72
C GLY A 109 -14.80 13.72 -44.36
N VAL A 110 -14.13 14.35 -45.33
CA VAL A 110 -12.81 15.00 -45.14
C VAL A 110 -12.89 16.19 -44.15
N ALA A 111 -14.01 16.91 -44.13
CA ALA A 111 -14.29 17.95 -43.13
C ALA A 111 -14.67 17.36 -41.75
N GLY A 112 -15.30 16.18 -41.75
CA GLY A 112 -15.66 15.43 -40.55
C GLY A 112 -14.45 14.84 -39.82
N MET A 113 -13.44 14.40 -40.58
CA MET A 113 -12.17 13.89 -40.05
C MET A 113 -11.41 14.96 -39.26
N VAL A 114 -11.36 16.20 -39.75
CA VAL A 114 -10.67 17.29 -39.03
C VAL A 114 -11.38 17.63 -37.72
N ILE A 115 -12.72 17.70 -37.74
CA ILE A 115 -13.53 18.00 -36.54
C ILE A 115 -13.49 16.82 -35.55
N GLY A 116 -13.55 15.58 -36.04
CA GLY A 116 -13.46 14.36 -35.24
C GLY A 116 -12.12 14.20 -34.55
N VAL A 117 -11.01 14.49 -35.25
CA VAL A 117 -9.66 14.48 -34.67
C VAL A 117 -9.50 15.55 -33.59
N ILE A 118 -10.00 16.77 -33.82
CA ILE A 118 -9.94 17.85 -32.82
C ILE A 118 -10.74 17.47 -31.56
N LEU A 119 -11.95 16.94 -31.73
CA LEU A 119 -12.78 16.49 -30.61
C LEU A 119 -12.15 15.32 -29.85
N ALA A 120 -11.60 14.33 -30.56
CA ALA A 120 -10.91 13.20 -29.96
C ALA A 120 -9.70 13.65 -29.13
N ILE A 121 -8.89 14.58 -29.63
CA ILE A 121 -7.74 15.15 -28.91
C ILE A 121 -8.19 15.88 -27.64
N VAL A 122 -9.25 16.69 -27.72
CA VAL A 122 -9.80 17.41 -26.56
C VAL A 122 -10.30 16.43 -25.49
N VAL A 123 -11.05 15.40 -25.89
CA VAL A 123 -11.57 14.37 -24.98
C VAL A 123 -10.43 13.58 -24.34
N LEU A 124 -9.39 13.26 -25.11
CA LEU A 124 -8.25 12.48 -24.61
C LEU A 124 -7.43 13.30 -23.60
N ILE A 125 -7.14 14.57 -23.90
CA ILE A 125 -6.42 15.47 -22.98
C ILE A 125 -7.24 15.70 -21.71
N PHE A 126 -8.52 16.05 -21.85
CA PHE A 126 -9.38 16.35 -20.70
C PHE A 126 -9.66 15.11 -19.86
N GLY A 127 -9.95 13.98 -20.50
CA GLY A 127 -10.19 12.69 -19.85
C GLY A 127 -8.96 12.21 -19.08
N HIS A 128 -7.77 12.26 -19.68
CA HIS A 128 -6.53 11.88 -18.99
C HIS A 128 -6.14 12.85 -17.88
N ALA A 129 -6.39 14.16 -18.04
CA ALA A 129 -6.17 15.14 -16.98
C ALA A 129 -7.03 14.84 -15.76
N ILE A 130 -8.32 14.55 -15.95
CA ILE A 130 -9.22 14.16 -14.86
C ILE A 130 -8.80 12.82 -14.26
N ASN A 131 -8.47 11.81 -15.08
CA ASN A 131 -8.03 10.52 -14.58
C ASN A 131 -6.76 10.65 -13.72
N LEU A 132 -5.81 11.51 -14.11
CA LEU A 132 -4.60 11.78 -13.34
C LEU A 132 -4.91 12.39 -11.97
N VAL A 133 -5.80 13.38 -11.92
CA VAL A 133 -6.19 14.02 -10.66
C VAL A 133 -6.94 13.05 -9.75
N LEU A 134 -7.91 12.31 -10.29
CA LEU A 134 -8.69 11.34 -9.53
C LEU A 134 -7.83 10.18 -9.03
N SER A 135 -6.95 9.64 -9.87
CA SER A 135 -6.04 8.55 -9.48
C SER A 135 -5.05 8.99 -8.42
N GLY A 136 -4.47 10.20 -8.54
CA GLY A 136 -3.58 10.78 -7.53
C GLY A 136 -4.27 10.98 -6.17
N LEU A 137 -5.46 11.59 -6.16
CA LEU A 137 -6.22 11.79 -4.93
C LEU A 137 -6.65 10.47 -4.29
N THR A 138 -7.09 9.49 -5.09
CA THR A 138 -7.52 8.18 -4.58
C THR A 138 -6.34 7.40 -3.99
N ALA A 139 -5.19 7.40 -4.67
CA ALA A 139 -3.97 6.76 -4.19
C ALA A 139 -3.47 7.39 -2.89
N PHE A 140 -3.54 8.72 -2.78
CA PHE A 140 -3.17 9.45 -1.57
C PHE A 140 -4.04 9.05 -0.36
N ILE A 141 -5.36 9.09 -0.51
CA ILE A 141 -6.30 8.75 0.58
C ILE A 141 -6.17 7.29 0.99
N HIS A 142 -6.03 6.37 0.04
CA HIS A 142 -5.87 4.95 0.35
C HIS A 142 -4.55 4.66 1.07
N SER A 143 -3.47 5.33 0.69
CA SER A 143 -2.18 5.23 1.40
C SER A 143 -2.28 5.74 2.83
N LEU A 144 -2.96 6.88 3.06
CA LEU A 144 -3.20 7.39 4.41
C LEU A 144 -3.99 6.39 5.27
N ARG A 145 -5.01 5.75 4.71
CA ARG A 145 -5.78 4.72 5.41
C ARG A 145 -4.88 3.58 5.89
N LEU A 146 -4.01 3.07 5.01
CA LEU A 146 -3.07 2.00 5.37
C LEU A 146 -2.13 2.44 6.51
N CYS A 147 -1.58 3.65 6.44
CA CYS A 147 -0.72 4.18 7.51
C CYS A 147 -1.45 4.30 8.86
N PHE A 148 -2.64 4.89 8.88
CA PHE A 148 -3.37 5.15 10.13
C PHE A 148 -4.04 3.90 10.71
N VAL A 149 -4.60 3.02 9.87
CA VAL A 149 -5.44 1.90 10.33
C VAL A 149 -4.65 0.62 10.49
N GLU A 150 -3.62 0.38 9.69
CA GLU A 150 -2.91 -0.91 9.71
C GLU A 150 -1.53 -0.78 10.35
N PHE A 151 -0.81 0.30 10.06
CA PHE A 151 0.53 0.49 10.61
C PHE A 151 0.50 1.05 12.03
N LEU A 152 -0.30 2.09 12.28
CA LEU A 152 -0.35 2.75 13.59
C LEU A 152 -0.86 1.79 14.67
N PHE A 153 -1.93 1.03 14.45
CA PHE A 153 -2.45 0.09 15.45
C PHE A 153 -1.51 -1.08 15.77
N LYS A 154 -0.56 -1.43 14.88
CA LYS A 154 0.41 -2.51 15.14
C LYS A 154 1.62 -2.06 15.95
N PHE A 155 2.13 -0.86 15.67
CA PHE A 155 3.43 -0.38 16.18
C PHE A 155 3.32 0.81 17.13
N TYR A 156 2.18 1.50 17.18
CA TYR A 156 1.96 2.62 18.10
C TYR A 156 1.37 2.11 19.41
N GLU A 157 2.19 2.10 20.46
CA GLU A 157 1.71 1.97 21.83
C GLU A 157 1.35 3.37 22.33
N GLY A 158 0.07 3.62 22.60
CA GLY A 158 -0.39 4.89 23.15
C GLY A 158 0.25 5.18 24.51
N GLY A 159 0.49 6.47 24.81
CA GLY A 159 0.99 6.91 26.12
C GLY A 159 2.34 7.64 26.12
N GLY A 160 2.84 8.07 24.95
CA GLY A 160 4.03 8.94 24.89
C GLY A 160 3.81 10.25 25.64
N ARG A 161 4.76 10.64 26.51
CA ARG A 161 4.74 11.96 27.15
C ARG A 161 5.04 13.02 26.08
N GLU A 162 4.18 14.03 26.00
CA GLU A 162 4.40 15.17 25.11
C GLU A 162 5.74 15.85 25.46
N TYR A 163 6.64 15.92 24.48
CA TYR A 163 7.95 16.52 24.67
C TYR A 163 7.77 18.04 24.81
N SER A 164 7.97 18.56 26.02
CA SER A 164 7.99 20.00 26.29
C SER A 164 9.45 20.47 26.38
N PRO A 165 10.01 21.07 25.32
CA PRO A 165 11.37 21.58 25.36
C PRO A 165 11.47 22.74 26.36
N PHE A 166 12.62 22.84 27.04
CA PHE A 166 12.91 23.93 27.95
C PHE A 166 12.97 25.26 27.19
N ARG A 167 11.90 26.06 27.27
CA ARG A 167 11.86 27.43 26.73
C ARG A 167 12.45 28.39 27.75
N LEU A 168 13.68 28.86 27.50
CA LEU A 168 14.17 30.10 28.11
C LEU A 168 13.28 31.24 27.60
N LYS A 169 12.38 31.73 28.45
CA LYS A 169 11.75 33.03 28.22
C LYS A 169 12.86 34.06 28.34
N THR A 170 13.49 34.45 27.24
CA THR A 170 14.26 35.70 27.20
C THR A 170 13.25 36.80 27.53
N PRO A 171 13.33 37.45 28.70
CA PRO A 171 12.51 38.62 28.94
C PRO A 171 12.83 39.59 27.81
N ALA A 172 11.80 40.09 27.12
CA ALA A 172 11.98 41.11 26.10
C ALA A 172 12.83 42.21 26.74
N SER A 173 14.06 42.36 26.26
CA SER A 173 14.95 43.40 26.71
C SER A 173 14.24 44.71 26.42
N ALA A 174 13.70 45.34 27.47
CA ALA A 174 13.26 46.72 27.40
C ALA A 174 14.44 47.50 26.83
N LEU A 175 14.22 48.13 25.68
CA LEU A 175 15.18 49.04 25.06
C LEU A 175 15.39 50.20 26.04
N VAL A 176 16.38 50.06 26.93
CA VAL A 176 16.96 51.19 27.66
C VAL A 176 18.03 51.76 26.75
N GLY A 177 17.58 52.57 25.78
CA GLY A 177 18.36 53.64 25.18
C GLY A 177 17.61 54.93 25.50
N GLY A 178 18.16 55.96 26.12
CA GLY A 178 19.54 56.39 26.08
C GLY A 178 19.68 57.67 25.27
N LYS A 179 18.91 58.71 25.62
CA LYS A 179 19.23 60.15 25.67
C LYS A 179 17.95 60.97 25.80
#